data_AF-A0A316TAI9-F1
#
_entry.id   AF-A0A316TAI9-F1
#
_cell.length_a   1.000
_cell.length_b   1.000
_cell.length_c   1.000
_cell.angle_alpha   90.00
_cell.angle_beta   90.00
_cell.angle_gamma   90.00
#
_symmetry.space_group_name_H-M   'P 1'
#
loop_
_entity.id
_entity.type
_entity.pdbx_description
1 polymer ?
#
loop_
_entity_poly.entity_id
_entity_poly.type
_entity_poly.pdbx_seq_one_letter_code
_entity_poly.pdbx_strand_id
1 'polypeptide(L)'
;MELHESLAQLARDHGESLFAEADAFRGALDDYLDEGSASTGTINLLTDAVRLGALQSMVTMLDSGAGVEDAVESAGQRLSRDRGSADVAGSQWACAVLGYALGKVPVELATRLRPDALTAETPHGEPGGSTAPRPAVSPDAHLSEPTNIARPEDLPGYSPAQQWPSPTSAPPSAQAPATPPQPTQLPGQPGQPSHQPLQHQPQQPQQPQYAAAPSYSPGGGSGYGPPPQKKSSNGLLIGAIAGMVALGVIAIVLIIALSGGDDDKSADDQSSTTSQTSDTVETSDTVTTDPALTLQGNGYSYQFPNDDWKDLTADTPDTTGTIDTIAAPGDSLTTARGNILVESSSAFGVTDPAEIAEDWKRLLTSSTGATPTDIGTRDIGGKTAIGVELKWTNDNDFDVHQIAYLVISGEDQYSITASFRQGDSGFKDTYDGVLDTWVWEE
;
A
#
# COMPACT_ATOMS: atom_id res chain seq x y z
N MET A 1 -8.62 27.53 8.31
CA MET A 1 -7.88 27.18 9.54
C MET A 1 -6.91 26.09 9.14
N GLU A 2 -5.64 26.17 9.54
CA GLU A 2 -4.70 25.11 9.20
C GLU A 2 -5.06 23.83 9.97
N LEU A 3 -4.86 22.65 9.38
CA LEU A 3 -5.29 21.37 9.98
C LEU A 3 -4.78 21.16 11.42
N HIS A 4 -3.54 21.56 11.71
CA HIS A 4 -2.96 21.45 13.05
C HIS A 4 -3.65 22.37 14.08
N GLU A 5 -4.16 23.53 13.65
CA GLU A 5 -4.95 24.42 14.51
C GLU A 5 -6.32 23.82 14.80
N SER A 6 -6.97 23.23 13.78
CA SER A 6 -8.25 22.53 13.93
C SER A 6 -8.12 21.36 14.92
N LEU A 7 -7.04 20.57 14.84
CA LEU A 7 -6.78 19.48 15.78
C LEU A 7 -6.49 19.97 17.20
N ALA A 8 -5.75 21.06 17.35
CA ALA A 8 -5.50 21.67 18.66
C ALA A 8 -6.78 22.27 19.28
N GLN A 9 -7.71 22.76 18.45
CA GLN A 9 -9.02 23.20 18.92
C GLN A 9 -9.90 21.99 19.30
N LEU A 10 -9.91 20.93 18.49
CA LEU A 10 -10.60 19.67 18.79
C LEU A 10 -10.15 19.09 20.14
N ALA A 11 -8.84 19.08 20.41
CA ALA A 11 -8.28 18.64 21.69
C ALA A 11 -8.72 19.50 22.87
N ARG A 12 -8.88 20.81 22.68
CA ARG A 12 -9.39 21.72 23.72
C ARG A 12 -10.88 21.52 23.98
N ASP A 13 -11.65 21.26 22.94
CA ASP A 13 -13.12 21.13 23.03
C ASP A 13 -13.54 19.76 23.60
N HIS A 14 -12.82 18.69 23.27
CA HIS A 14 -13.18 17.30 23.62
C HIS A 14 -12.23 16.64 24.65
N GLY A 15 -11.09 17.26 24.95
CA GLY A 15 -10.08 16.75 25.88
C GLY A 15 -9.14 15.70 25.28
N GLU A 16 -8.06 15.42 26.00
CA GLU A 16 -6.99 14.50 25.55
C GLU A 16 -7.47 13.05 25.42
N SER A 17 -8.51 12.65 26.16
CA SER A 17 -9.06 11.28 26.12
C SER A 17 -9.62 10.89 24.75
N LEU A 18 -9.96 11.87 23.90
CA LEU A 18 -10.38 11.61 22.53
C LEU A 18 -9.30 10.88 21.72
N PHE A 19 -8.03 11.19 21.99
CA PHE A 19 -6.87 10.65 21.27
C PHE A 19 -6.42 9.27 21.79
N ALA A 20 -7.15 8.68 22.74
CA ALA A 20 -6.88 7.32 23.22
C ALA A 20 -7.64 6.24 22.42
N GLU A 21 -8.73 6.62 21.74
CA GLU A 21 -9.64 5.70 21.05
C GLU A 21 -9.79 6.11 19.58
N ALA A 22 -9.25 5.30 18.65
CA ALA A 22 -9.19 5.66 17.24
C ALA A 22 -10.56 5.87 16.58
N ASP A 23 -11.56 5.06 16.93
CA ASP A 23 -12.91 5.19 16.37
C ASP A 23 -13.60 6.49 16.82
N ALA A 24 -13.42 6.85 18.10
CA ALA A 24 -13.95 8.11 18.64
C ALA A 24 -13.24 9.32 18.03
N PHE A 25 -11.90 9.25 17.92
CA PHE A 25 -11.11 10.27 17.25
C PHE A 25 -11.53 10.44 15.79
N ARG A 26 -11.69 9.35 15.04
CA ARG A 26 -12.11 9.37 13.64
C ARG A 26 -13.48 10.02 13.45
N GLY A 27 -14.46 9.65 14.27
CA GLY A 27 -15.80 10.25 14.22
C GLY A 27 -15.76 11.74 14.53
N ALA A 28 -14.95 12.15 15.52
CA ALA A 28 -14.78 13.56 15.84
C ALA A 28 -14.09 14.34 14.71
N LEU A 29 -13.14 13.75 13.98
CA LEU A 29 -12.55 14.39 12.80
C LEU A 29 -13.59 14.65 11.70
N ASP A 30 -14.49 13.70 11.44
CA ASP A 30 -15.56 13.87 10.43
C ASP A 30 -16.51 15.01 10.79
N ASP A 31 -16.82 15.17 12.08
CA ASP A 31 -17.72 16.23 12.54
C ASP A 31 -17.04 17.61 12.62
N TYR A 32 -15.71 17.63 12.81
CA TYR A 32 -14.96 18.85 13.12
C TYR A 32 -14.27 19.48 11.92
N LEU A 33 -13.85 18.68 10.95
CA LEU A 33 -13.16 19.16 9.76
C LEU A 33 -14.16 19.59 8.68
N ASP A 34 -13.96 20.79 8.13
CA ASP A 34 -14.70 21.22 6.95
C ASP A 34 -14.44 20.23 5.80
N GLU A 35 -15.47 19.95 5.00
CA GLU A 35 -15.37 19.07 3.83
C GLU A 35 -14.25 19.56 2.89
N GLY A 36 -13.27 18.69 2.62
CA GLY A 36 -12.09 19.00 1.79
C GLY A 36 -10.93 19.70 2.51
N SER A 37 -11.03 20.01 3.80
CA SER A 37 -9.91 20.62 4.57
C SER A 37 -8.74 19.65 4.83
N ALA A 38 -8.99 18.35 4.73
CA ALA A 38 -7.99 17.30 4.75
C ALA A 38 -8.37 16.19 3.75
N SER A 39 -7.37 15.58 3.13
CA SER A 39 -7.61 14.40 2.28
C SER A 39 -7.97 13.18 3.12
N THR A 40 -8.70 12.23 2.52
CA THR A 40 -9.02 10.95 3.17
C THR A 40 -7.77 10.22 3.63
N GLY A 41 -6.68 10.26 2.84
CA GLY A 41 -5.39 9.67 3.21
C GLY A 41 -4.78 10.33 4.46
N THR A 42 -4.87 11.66 4.56
CA THR A 42 -4.41 12.42 5.74
C THR A 42 -5.19 12.02 6.99
N ILE A 43 -6.51 11.94 6.88
CA ILE A 43 -7.38 11.56 7.99
C ILE A 43 -7.10 10.12 8.44
N ASN A 44 -6.90 9.20 7.50
CA ASN A 44 -6.53 7.82 7.80
C ASN A 44 -5.17 7.74 8.50
N LEU A 45 -4.18 8.49 8.02
CA LEU A 45 -2.85 8.55 8.62
C LEU A 45 -2.88 9.06 10.07
N LEU A 46 -3.64 10.14 10.35
CA LEU A 46 -3.82 10.65 11.71
C LEU A 46 -4.55 9.63 12.60
N THR A 47 -5.58 8.97 12.07
CA THR A 47 -6.33 7.93 12.78
C THR A 47 -5.43 6.73 13.10
N ASP A 48 -4.57 6.33 12.17
CA ASP A 48 -3.61 5.24 12.33
C ASP A 48 -2.57 5.52 13.41
N ALA A 49 -2.10 6.77 13.51
CA ALA A 49 -1.17 7.18 14.56
C ALA A 49 -1.75 6.95 15.98
N VAL A 50 -3.07 7.11 16.12
CA VAL A 50 -3.81 6.77 17.35
C VAL A 50 -4.03 5.25 17.45
N ARG A 51 -4.61 4.64 16.41
CA ARG A 51 -4.99 3.22 16.35
C ARG A 51 -3.84 2.26 16.64
N LEU A 52 -2.65 2.55 16.10
CA LEU A 52 -1.45 1.72 16.24
C LEU A 52 -0.61 2.11 17.47
N GLY A 53 -1.09 3.09 18.26
CA GLY A 53 -0.46 3.53 19.51
C GLY A 53 0.85 4.29 19.31
N ALA A 54 1.10 4.84 18.12
CA ALA A 54 2.28 5.65 17.84
C ALA A 54 2.26 6.95 18.65
N LEU A 55 1.11 7.64 18.71
CA LEU A 55 0.92 8.84 19.53
C LEU A 55 1.16 8.56 21.01
N GLN A 56 0.56 7.49 21.56
CA GLN A 56 0.72 7.12 22.97
C GLN A 56 2.18 6.79 23.31
N SER A 57 2.88 6.10 22.40
CA SER A 57 4.31 5.78 22.56
C SER A 57 5.15 7.05 22.57
N MET A 58 4.88 7.99 21.66
CA MET A 58 5.54 9.30 21.59
C MET A 58 5.35 10.09 22.89
N VAL A 59 4.11 10.23 23.37
CA VAL A 59 3.82 10.94 24.62
C VAL A 59 4.53 10.30 25.81
N THR A 60 4.58 8.96 25.86
CA THR A 60 5.30 8.24 26.92
C THR A 60 6.81 8.52 26.90
N MET A 61 7.42 8.63 25.71
CA MET A 61 8.83 9.02 25.58
C MET A 61 9.06 10.47 26.06
N LEU A 62 8.18 11.40 25.67
CA LEU A 62 8.25 12.81 26.09
C LEU A 62 8.10 12.95 27.61
N ASP A 63 7.14 12.25 28.21
CA ASP A 63 6.91 12.26 29.66
C ASP A 63 8.08 11.63 30.43
N SER A 64 8.87 10.76 29.76
CA SER A 64 10.11 10.19 30.29
C SER A 64 11.33 11.10 30.09
N GLY A 65 11.16 12.28 29.48
CA GLY A 65 12.22 13.27 29.25
C GLY A 65 13.00 13.10 27.95
N ALA A 66 12.49 12.35 26.97
CA ALA A 66 13.10 12.29 25.64
C ALA A 66 13.04 13.65 24.92
N GLY A 67 14.00 13.89 24.01
CA GLY A 67 13.96 15.04 23.11
C GLY A 67 12.73 14.99 22.20
N VAL A 68 12.12 16.15 21.92
CA VAL A 68 10.88 16.20 21.13
C VAL A 68 11.07 15.66 19.72
N GLU A 69 12.17 16.04 19.08
CA GLU A 69 12.50 15.57 17.72
C GLU A 69 12.75 14.07 17.69
N ASP A 70 13.56 13.54 18.64
CA ASP A 70 13.85 12.10 18.74
C ASP A 70 12.58 11.26 18.99
N ALA A 71 11.65 11.77 19.82
CA ALA A 71 10.40 11.10 20.13
C ALA A 71 9.45 11.05 18.91
N VAL A 72 9.34 12.17 18.18
CA VAL A 72 8.57 12.26 16.93
C VAL A 72 9.17 11.34 15.85
N GLU A 73 10.49 11.38 15.67
CA GLU A 73 11.20 10.54 14.71
C GLU A 73 10.96 9.05 15.00
N SER A 74 11.19 8.63 16.25
CA SER A 74 11.03 7.23 16.66
C SER A 74 9.58 6.75 16.52
N ALA A 75 8.60 7.57 16.89
CA ALA A 75 7.19 7.25 16.76
C ALA A 75 6.74 7.19 15.30
N GLY A 76 7.21 8.12 14.46
CA GLY A 76 6.91 8.15 13.03
C GLY A 76 7.51 6.95 12.28
N GLN A 77 8.77 6.59 12.54
CA GLN A 77 9.38 5.38 11.98
C GLN A 77 8.61 4.11 12.37
N ARG A 78 8.21 4.01 13.63
CA ARG A 78 7.39 2.89 14.10
C ARG A 78 6.03 2.87 13.41
N LEU A 79 5.37 4.01 13.27
CA LEU A 79 4.07 4.13 12.60
C LEU A 79 4.15 3.69 11.12
N SER A 80 5.14 4.18 10.37
CA SER A 80 5.34 3.79 8.97
C SER A 80 5.54 2.28 8.83
N ARG A 81 6.39 1.68 9.69
CA ARG A 81 6.61 0.23 9.72
C ARG A 81 5.35 -0.56 10.07
N ASP A 82 4.63 -0.14 11.11
CA ASP A 82 3.43 -0.83 11.58
C ASP A 82 2.26 -0.68 10.57
N ARG A 83 2.25 0.37 9.74
CA ARG A 83 1.35 0.54 8.58
C ARG A 83 1.82 -0.23 7.34
N GLY A 84 3.05 -0.70 7.29
CA GLY A 84 3.66 -1.27 6.09
C GLY A 84 3.88 -0.23 4.98
N SER A 85 4.04 1.05 5.34
CA SER A 85 4.22 2.16 4.40
C SER A 85 5.66 2.64 4.38
N ALA A 86 6.18 3.01 3.21
CA ALA A 86 7.49 3.65 3.06
C ALA A 86 7.49 5.14 3.47
N ASP A 87 6.32 5.74 3.70
CA ASP A 87 6.17 7.17 4.02
C ASP A 87 6.47 7.45 5.51
N VAL A 88 7.77 7.47 5.84
CA VAL A 88 8.27 7.85 7.16
C VAL A 88 7.99 9.32 7.46
N ALA A 89 8.12 10.20 6.46
CA ALA A 89 7.96 11.64 6.63
C ALA A 89 6.51 12.02 7.01
N GLY A 90 5.52 11.50 6.28
CA GLY A 90 4.11 11.68 6.64
C GLY A 90 3.78 11.08 8.00
N SER A 91 4.36 9.92 8.33
CA SER A 91 4.19 9.30 9.65
C SER A 91 4.75 10.16 10.79
N GLN A 92 5.93 10.77 10.61
CA GLN A 92 6.50 11.71 11.57
C GLN A 92 5.66 12.98 11.69
N TRP A 93 5.20 13.53 10.57
CA TRP A 93 4.31 14.69 10.54
C TRP A 93 3.01 14.42 11.31
N ALA A 94 2.37 13.27 11.10
CA ALA A 94 1.16 12.88 11.80
C ALA A 94 1.37 12.83 13.32
N CYS A 95 2.46 12.20 13.77
CA CYS A 95 2.83 12.20 15.18
C CYS A 95 3.08 13.62 15.72
N ALA A 96 3.81 14.47 14.98
CA ALA A 96 4.10 15.84 15.39
C ALA A 96 2.83 16.70 15.51
N VAL A 97 1.92 16.62 14.54
CA VAL A 97 0.67 17.39 14.53
C VAL A 97 -0.26 16.97 15.68
N LEU A 98 -0.41 15.67 15.93
CA LEU A 98 -1.18 15.17 17.07
C LEU A 98 -0.51 15.55 18.41
N GLY A 99 0.82 15.48 18.47
CA GLY A 99 1.58 15.95 19.64
C GLY A 99 1.41 17.45 19.89
N TYR A 100 1.31 18.26 18.83
CA TYR A 100 1.02 19.69 18.93
C TYR A 100 -0.39 19.93 19.46
N ALA A 101 -1.38 19.17 18.98
CA ALA A 101 -2.74 19.25 19.48
C ALA A 101 -2.85 18.98 20.99
N LEU A 102 -2.00 18.10 21.52
CA LEU A 102 -1.87 17.79 22.95
C LEU A 102 -0.95 18.75 23.73
N GLY A 103 -0.38 19.77 23.08
CA GLY A 103 0.57 20.71 23.70
C GLY A 103 1.91 20.09 24.09
N LYS A 104 2.26 18.94 23.51
CA LYS A 104 3.50 18.19 23.79
C LYS A 104 4.61 18.47 22.77
N VAL A 105 4.24 18.92 21.56
CA VAL A 105 5.17 19.20 20.45
C VAL A 105 5.00 20.66 20.02
N PRO A 106 6.08 21.41 19.76
CA PRO A 106 5.99 22.79 19.27
C PRO A 106 5.47 22.84 17.83
N VAL A 107 4.71 23.88 17.49
CA VAL A 107 4.07 24.02 16.17
C VAL A 107 5.11 24.07 15.04
N GLU A 108 6.27 24.67 15.30
CA GLU A 108 7.36 24.82 14.33
C GLU A 108 7.86 23.47 13.81
N LEU A 109 7.87 22.44 14.67
CA LEU A 109 8.25 21.09 14.26
C LEU A 109 7.18 20.44 13.37
N ALA A 110 5.90 20.58 13.75
CA ALA A 110 4.78 20.05 12.97
C ALA A 110 4.68 20.71 11.58
N THR A 111 4.89 22.03 11.50
CA THR A 111 4.90 22.76 10.22
C THR A 111 6.11 22.36 9.36
N ARG A 112 7.29 22.20 9.97
CA ARG A 112 8.52 21.81 9.26
C ARG A 112 8.44 20.42 8.64
N LEU A 113 7.75 19.48 9.28
CA LEU A 113 7.59 18.11 8.80
C LEU A 113 6.46 17.93 7.78
N ARG A 114 5.70 18.98 7.45
CA ARG A 114 4.59 18.88 6.50
C ARG A 114 5.10 18.34 5.15
N PRO A 115 4.43 17.33 4.55
CA PRO A 115 4.88 16.75 3.27
C PRO A 115 5.10 17.78 2.16
N ASP A 116 4.22 18.80 2.08
CA ASP A 116 4.29 19.88 1.10
C ASP A 116 5.44 20.87 1.36
N ALA A 117 6.02 20.89 2.55
CA ALA A 117 7.10 21.82 2.90
C ALA A 117 8.44 21.43 2.27
N LEU A 118 8.60 20.17 1.84
CA LEU A 118 9.83 19.69 1.18
C LEU A 118 9.85 20.00 -0.32
N THR A 119 8.70 20.26 -0.94
CA THR A 119 8.59 20.64 -2.36
C THR A 119 8.56 22.15 -2.58
N ALA A 120 8.27 22.94 -1.54
CA ALA A 120 8.41 24.38 -1.58
C ALA A 120 9.90 24.76 -1.68
N GLU A 121 10.34 25.18 -2.87
CA GLU A 121 11.70 25.66 -3.15
C GLU A 121 12.26 26.51 -2.00
N THR A 122 13.46 26.17 -1.55
CA THR A 122 14.24 26.99 -0.62
C THR A 122 14.21 28.45 -1.10
N PRO A 123 13.79 29.43 -0.29
CA PRO A 123 13.82 30.83 -0.69
C PRO A 123 15.29 31.24 -0.91
N HIS A 124 15.73 31.22 -2.17
CA HIS A 124 17.00 31.83 -2.58
C HIS A 124 16.84 33.35 -2.49
N GLY A 125 17.01 33.87 -1.29
CA GLY A 125 16.93 35.29 -0.96
C GLY A 125 18.16 35.79 -0.22
N GLU A 126 19.29 35.94 -0.93
CA GLU A 126 20.28 36.97 -0.59
C GLU A 126 20.58 37.83 -1.83
N PRO A 127 20.29 39.15 -1.79
CA PRO A 127 20.79 40.09 -2.76
C PRO A 127 22.08 40.72 -2.21
N GLY A 128 23.25 40.25 -2.66
CA GLY A 128 24.52 40.81 -2.22
C GLY A 128 25.68 40.34 -3.09
N GLY A 129 26.02 41.14 -4.11
CA GLY A 129 26.95 40.76 -5.16
C GLY A 129 28.42 40.64 -4.76
N SER A 130 29.17 39.90 -5.57
CA SER A 130 30.51 40.31 -6.03
C SER A 130 30.93 39.43 -7.21
N THR A 131 30.85 40.00 -8.40
CA THR A 131 31.43 39.46 -9.64
C THR A 131 32.95 39.66 -9.60
N ALA A 132 33.69 38.69 -9.06
CA ALA A 132 35.13 38.58 -9.30
C ALA A 132 35.36 37.65 -10.51
N PRO A 133 36.14 38.08 -11.52
CA PRO A 133 36.38 37.27 -12.71
C PRO A 133 37.27 36.06 -12.38
N ARG A 134 36.79 34.87 -12.76
CA ARG A 134 37.53 33.60 -12.70
C ARG A 134 38.68 33.64 -13.73
N PRO A 135 39.92 33.28 -13.39
CA PRO A 135 41.01 33.23 -14.36
C PRO A 135 40.79 32.08 -15.36
N ALA A 136 41.04 32.38 -16.63
CA ALA A 136 40.97 31.44 -17.74
C ALA A 136 42.05 30.34 -17.60
N VAL A 137 41.63 29.08 -17.65
CA VAL A 137 42.53 27.93 -17.71
C VAL A 137 42.75 27.59 -19.19
N SER A 138 44.00 27.63 -19.62
CA SER A 138 44.42 27.23 -20.98
C SER A 138 44.43 25.70 -21.10
N PRO A 139 44.10 25.13 -22.27
CA PRO A 139 44.23 23.69 -22.52
C PRO A 139 45.57 23.43 -23.22
N ASP A 140 46.56 22.97 -22.48
CA ASP A 140 47.72 22.26 -23.05
C ASP A 140 48.52 21.57 -21.94
N ALA A 141 48.49 20.23 -21.90
CA ALA A 141 49.64 19.40 -21.52
C ALA A 141 49.29 17.90 -21.55
N HIS A 142 49.81 17.25 -22.59
CA HIS A 142 50.53 15.98 -22.57
C HIS A 142 49.93 14.74 -21.88
N LEU A 143 49.52 13.82 -22.75
CA LEU A 143 49.56 12.37 -22.56
C LEU A 143 50.86 11.93 -21.85
N SER A 144 50.73 11.17 -20.76
CA SER A 144 51.78 10.31 -20.24
C SER A 144 51.18 8.97 -19.80
N GLU A 145 51.81 7.92 -20.29
CA GLU A 145 51.49 6.49 -20.19
C GLU A 145 51.52 5.89 -18.77
N PRO A 146 50.95 4.68 -18.57
CA PRO A 146 50.68 4.12 -17.25
C PRO A 146 51.95 3.59 -16.56
N THR A 147 52.12 3.96 -15.29
CA THR A 147 53.14 3.37 -14.43
C THR A 147 52.67 2.03 -13.88
N ASN A 148 53.39 0.99 -14.31
CA ASN A 148 53.34 -0.40 -13.89
C ASN A 148 53.64 -0.53 -12.37
N ILE A 149 52.64 -0.91 -11.57
CA ILE A 149 52.82 -1.16 -10.12
C ILE A 149 53.30 -2.60 -9.92
N ALA A 150 54.53 -2.70 -9.41
CA ALA A 150 55.18 -3.95 -9.07
C ALA A 150 54.51 -4.68 -7.89
N ARG A 151 54.52 -6.00 -8.02
CA ARG A 151 54.16 -7.04 -7.04
C ARG A 151 55.15 -7.07 -5.87
N PRO A 152 54.72 -7.09 -4.60
CA PRO A 152 55.59 -7.39 -3.48
C PRO A 152 55.51 -8.89 -3.12
N GLU A 153 56.52 -9.65 -3.54
CA GLU A 153 56.96 -10.89 -2.88
C GLU A 153 58.13 -10.54 -1.95
N ASP A 154 58.30 -11.30 -0.87
CA ASP A 154 59.34 -11.22 0.19
C ASP A 154 59.08 -10.37 1.44
N LEU A 155 58.48 -11.00 2.46
CA LEU A 155 58.82 -10.77 3.88
C LEU A 155 58.95 -12.11 4.63
N PRO A 156 60.02 -12.31 5.43
CA PRO A 156 60.23 -13.54 6.18
C PRO A 156 59.64 -13.47 7.60
N GLY A 157 58.94 -14.54 7.97
CA GLY A 157 58.99 -15.20 9.28
C GLY A 157 58.48 -14.44 10.52
N TYR A 158 57.26 -14.78 10.97
CA TYR A 158 56.93 -15.00 12.38
C TYR A 158 55.78 -16.03 12.53
N SER A 159 56.03 -17.09 13.30
CA SER A 159 55.08 -18.05 13.90
C SER A 159 54.98 -17.75 15.42
N PRO A 160 54.03 -18.29 16.21
CA PRO A 160 53.04 -19.33 15.93
C PRO A 160 51.57 -18.96 16.28
N ALA A 161 50.68 -19.90 15.96
CA ALA A 161 49.23 -19.86 16.14
C ALA A 161 48.75 -19.51 17.56
N GLN A 162 47.93 -18.46 17.65
CA GLN A 162 46.98 -18.30 18.75
C GLN A 162 45.78 -19.21 18.53
N GLN A 163 45.76 -20.31 19.28
CA GLN A 163 44.57 -21.13 19.47
C GLN A 163 43.50 -20.31 20.19
N TRP A 164 42.38 -20.11 19.52
CA TRP A 164 41.15 -19.60 20.13
C TRP A 164 40.57 -20.67 21.06
N PRO A 165 40.25 -20.35 22.33
CA PRO A 165 39.58 -21.29 23.21
C PRO A 165 38.14 -21.53 22.72
N SER A 166 37.77 -22.80 22.57
CA SER A 166 36.41 -23.23 22.28
C SER A 166 35.46 -22.81 23.40
N PRO A 167 34.30 -22.18 23.10
CA PRO A 167 33.28 -21.96 24.12
C PRO A 167 32.64 -23.31 24.50
N THR A 168 33.11 -23.87 25.61
CA THR A 168 32.38 -24.89 26.38
C THR A 168 31.36 -24.17 27.25
N SER A 169 30.08 -24.40 27.02
CA SER A 169 29.04 -24.71 28.03
C SER A 169 27.66 -24.45 27.44
N ALA A 170 26.90 -25.54 27.26
CA ALA A 170 25.48 -25.49 26.96
C ALA A 170 24.70 -24.80 28.09
N PRO A 171 23.71 -23.95 27.80
CA PRO A 171 22.83 -23.40 28.82
C PRO A 171 21.93 -24.51 29.41
N PRO A 172 21.68 -24.50 30.73
CA PRO A 172 20.73 -25.43 31.34
C PRO A 172 19.32 -25.14 30.83
N SER A 173 18.60 -26.21 30.52
CA SER A 173 17.20 -26.20 30.09
C SER A 173 16.34 -25.44 31.10
N ALA A 174 15.78 -24.31 30.69
CA ALA A 174 14.77 -23.58 31.46
C ALA A 174 13.52 -24.47 31.58
N GLN A 175 13.16 -24.78 32.82
CA GLN A 175 11.94 -25.50 33.17
C GLN A 175 10.71 -24.69 32.73
N ALA A 176 9.74 -25.39 32.15
CA ALA A 176 8.44 -24.83 31.79
C ALA A 176 7.73 -24.20 33.01
N PRO A 177 7.04 -23.06 32.86
CA PRO A 177 6.23 -22.48 33.92
C PRO A 177 5.13 -23.44 34.36
N ALA A 178 5.04 -23.65 35.68
CA ALA A 178 3.97 -24.40 36.31
C ALA A 178 2.60 -23.74 36.05
N THR A 179 1.62 -24.58 35.73
CA THR A 179 0.20 -24.23 35.63
C THR A 179 -0.31 -23.55 36.92
N PRO A 180 -1.13 -22.48 36.82
CA PRO A 180 -1.72 -21.84 37.99
C PRO A 180 -2.70 -22.78 38.72
N PRO A 181 -2.74 -22.75 40.07
CA PRO A 181 -3.65 -23.57 40.85
C PRO A 181 -5.11 -23.11 40.68
N GLN A 182 -6.02 -24.08 40.51
CA GLN A 182 -7.47 -23.88 40.54
C GLN A 182 -7.93 -23.23 41.87
N PRO A 183 -8.93 -22.33 41.84
CA PRO A 183 -9.52 -21.79 43.06
C PRO A 183 -10.23 -22.87 43.88
N THR A 184 -9.82 -23.01 45.13
CA THR A 184 -10.46 -23.80 46.17
C THR A 184 -11.88 -23.29 46.43
N GLN A 185 -12.87 -24.19 46.33
CA GLN A 185 -14.25 -23.92 46.71
C GLN A 185 -14.35 -23.66 48.22
N LEU A 186 -14.94 -22.51 48.60
CA LEU A 186 -15.30 -22.21 49.99
C LEU A 186 -16.59 -22.96 50.38
N PRO A 187 -16.64 -23.57 51.58
CA PRO A 187 -17.84 -24.22 52.09
C PRO A 187 -18.75 -23.26 52.85
N GLY A 188 -20.04 -23.29 52.51
CA GLY A 188 -21.17 -23.18 53.45
C GLY A 188 -21.51 -21.81 54.04
N GLN A 189 -22.61 -21.22 53.58
CA GLN A 189 -23.39 -20.26 54.37
C GLN A 189 -24.85 -20.73 54.49
N PRO A 190 -25.47 -20.73 55.68
CA PRO A 190 -26.81 -21.25 55.89
C PRO A 190 -27.90 -20.18 55.73
N GLY A 191 -28.91 -20.52 54.91
CA GLY A 191 -30.35 -20.31 55.14
C GLY A 191 -30.90 -18.90 55.37
N GLN A 192 -31.71 -18.42 54.41
CA GLN A 192 -32.85 -17.54 54.72
C GLN A 192 -34.09 -17.89 53.86
N PRO A 193 -35.31 -17.62 54.35
CA PRO A 193 -36.55 -18.23 53.85
C PRO A 193 -37.27 -17.41 52.78
N SER A 194 -37.83 -18.17 51.84
CA SER A 194 -39.01 -17.96 50.99
C SER A 194 -39.87 -16.70 51.17
N HIS A 195 -40.22 -16.04 50.05
CA HIS A 195 -41.61 -15.68 49.68
C HIS A 195 -41.76 -15.48 48.14
N GLN A 196 -42.83 -16.06 47.60
CA GLN A 196 -43.45 -15.97 46.24
C GLN A 196 -43.92 -14.53 45.87
N PRO A 197 -44.41 -14.19 44.64
CA PRO A 197 -45.18 -15.05 43.70
C PRO A 197 -44.96 -14.90 42.17
N LEU A 198 -45.54 -15.91 41.49
CA LEU A 198 -45.84 -16.14 40.08
C LEU A 198 -45.93 -14.93 39.13
N GLN A 199 -45.36 -15.09 37.93
CA GLN A 199 -45.99 -14.66 36.68
C GLN A 199 -45.54 -15.52 35.48
N HIS A 200 -46.42 -15.61 34.48
CA HIS A 200 -46.62 -16.71 33.55
C HIS A 200 -45.76 -16.60 32.29
N GLN A 201 -45.26 -17.73 31.76
CA GLN A 201 -44.64 -17.78 30.43
C GLN A 201 -45.31 -18.89 29.57
N PRO A 202 -45.78 -18.56 28.35
CA PRO A 202 -46.53 -19.49 27.51
C PRO A 202 -45.64 -20.52 26.79
N GLN A 203 -46.20 -21.72 26.68
CA GLN A 203 -45.67 -22.94 26.08
C GLN A 203 -45.41 -22.79 24.57
N GLN A 204 -44.30 -23.38 24.10
CA GLN A 204 -44.14 -23.77 22.69
C GLN A 204 -44.23 -25.30 22.53
N PRO A 205 -44.74 -25.79 21.37
CA PRO A 205 -45.18 -27.17 21.21
C PRO A 205 -44.04 -28.16 20.96
N GLN A 206 -44.22 -29.34 21.54
CA GLN A 206 -43.39 -30.54 21.40
C GLN A 206 -43.31 -31.03 19.95
N GLN A 207 -42.12 -31.51 19.55
CA GLN A 207 -41.95 -32.40 18.40
C GLN A 207 -41.65 -33.85 18.86
N PRO A 208 -41.98 -34.85 18.00
CA PRO A 208 -42.27 -36.21 18.45
C PRO A 208 -41.02 -37.07 18.68
N GLN A 209 -41.04 -37.82 19.78
CA GLN A 209 -40.18 -38.97 20.05
C GLN A 209 -40.31 -40.04 18.96
N TYR A 210 -39.18 -40.47 18.40
CA TYR A 210 -39.06 -41.74 17.69
C TYR A 210 -38.27 -42.76 18.51
N ALA A 211 -38.66 -44.00 18.29
CA ALA A 211 -38.55 -45.17 19.15
C ALA A 211 -37.13 -45.62 19.53
N ALA A 212 -37.06 -46.15 20.75
CA ALA A 212 -35.94 -46.89 21.31
C ALA A 212 -35.72 -48.23 20.59
N ALA A 213 -34.45 -48.59 20.38
CA ALA A 213 -34.00 -49.92 20.00
C ALA A 213 -32.78 -50.31 20.88
N PRO A 214 -32.54 -51.61 21.11
CA PRO A 214 -32.02 -52.11 22.37
C PRO A 214 -30.49 -52.08 22.49
N SER A 215 -30.06 -51.89 23.75
CA SER A 215 -28.71 -51.98 24.25
C SER A 215 -28.11 -53.38 24.14
N TYR A 216 -26.95 -53.48 23.50
CA TYR A 216 -25.95 -54.53 23.73
C TYR A 216 -24.56 -53.89 23.78
N SER A 217 -23.99 -53.81 24.99
CA SER A 217 -22.55 -53.81 25.24
C SER A 217 -22.20 -55.29 25.56
N PRO A 218 -20.98 -55.83 25.29
CA PRO A 218 -19.69 -55.19 25.56
C PRO A 218 -18.54 -55.54 24.58
N GLY A 219 -17.49 -54.72 24.53
CA GLY A 219 -16.23 -55.13 23.89
C GLY A 219 -15.29 -53.96 23.64
N GLY A 220 -14.23 -53.87 24.44
CA GLY A 220 -13.23 -52.81 24.35
C GLY A 220 -12.52 -52.77 23.00
N GLY A 221 -12.39 -51.56 22.46
CA GLY A 221 -11.59 -51.27 21.29
C GLY A 221 -11.22 -49.79 21.32
N SER A 222 -9.96 -49.51 21.61
CA SER A 222 -9.36 -48.18 21.57
C SER A 222 -9.33 -47.68 20.12
N GLY A 223 -10.41 -47.01 19.69
CA GLY A 223 -10.51 -46.36 18.38
C GLY A 223 -10.06 -44.91 18.48
N TYR A 224 -9.02 -44.56 17.73
CA TYR A 224 -8.64 -43.17 17.46
C TYR A 224 -9.82 -42.47 16.78
N GLY A 225 -10.36 -41.44 17.45
CA GLY A 225 -11.32 -40.53 16.83
C GLY A 225 -10.65 -39.73 15.70
N PRO A 226 -11.39 -39.36 14.64
CA PRO A 226 -10.87 -38.47 13.61
C PRO A 226 -10.46 -37.13 14.24
N PRO A 227 -9.33 -36.53 13.81
CA PRO A 227 -8.85 -35.29 14.39
C PRO A 227 -9.90 -34.17 14.18
N PRO A 228 -10.05 -33.25 15.15
CA PRO A 228 -10.93 -32.10 14.99
C PRO A 228 -10.51 -31.31 13.76
N GLN A 229 -11.43 -31.08 12.83
CA GLN A 229 -11.20 -30.17 11.72
C GLN A 229 -10.92 -28.78 12.30
N LYS A 230 -9.68 -28.31 12.12
CA LYS A 230 -9.32 -26.93 12.42
C LYS A 230 -10.21 -26.01 11.58
N LYS A 231 -11.09 -25.26 12.23
CA LYS A 231 -11.61 -24.02 11.64
C LYS A 231 -10.43 -23.08 11.50
N SER A 232 -9.97 -22.85 10.27
CA SER A 232 -8.98 -21.83 9.98
C SER A 232 -9.60 -20.46 10.28
N SER A 233 -9.02 -19.75 11.24
CA SER A 233 -9.40 -18.40 11.63
C SER A 233 -8.82 -17.34 10.67
N ASN A 234 -8.72 -17.67 9.38
CA ASN A 234 -8.05 -16.82 8.37
C ASN A 234 -8.89 -15.58 8.00
N GLY A 235 -10.18 -15.53 8.37
CA GLY A 235 -11.08 -14.45 7.97
C GLY A 235 -10.70 -13.04 8.47
N LEU A 236 -9.87 -12.91 9.50
CA LEU A 236 -9.44 -11.60 10.01
C LEU A 236 -8.09 -11.14 9.44
N LEU A 237 -7.21 -12.07 9.06
CA LEU A 237 -5.99 -11.73 8.33
C LEU A 237 -6.35 -11.30 6.92
N ILE A 238 -7.24 -12.05 6.24
CA ILE A 238 -7.69 -11.82 4.86
C ILE A 238 -8.34 -10.43 4.65
N GLY A 239 -9.05 -9.90 5.66
CA GLY A 239 -9.68 -8.58 5.58
C GLY A 239 -8.70 -7.40 5.49
N ALA A 240 -7.45 -7.56 5.94
CA ALA A 240 -6.42 -6.52 5.83
C ALA A 240 -5.64 -6.59 4.49
N ILE A 241 -5.63 -7.75 3.83
CA ILE A 241 -4.78 -8.10 2.67
C ILE A 241 -5.17 -7.31 1.42
N ALA A 242 -6.46 -7.09 1.22
CA ALA A 242 -6.94 -6.50 -0.03
C ALA A 242 -7.24 -4.98 0.13
N GLY A 243 -7.25 -4.48 1.38
CA GLY A 243 -7.65 -3.11 1.73
C GLY A 243 -6.78 -2.00 1.13
N MET A 244 -5.48 -2.26 0.96
CA MET A 244 -4.52 -1.24 0.48
C MET A 244 -4.41 -1.17 -1.04
N VAL A 245 -4.61 -2.29 -1.75
CA VAL A 245 -4.37 -2.40 -3.21
C VAL A 245 -5.47 -1.78 -4.07
N ALA A 246 -6.66 -1.45 -3.55
CA ALA A 246 -7.71 -0.84 -4.39
C ALA A 246 -7.89 0.66 -4.22
N LEU A 247 -7.16 1.28 -3.29
CA LEU A 247 -7.27 2.71 -3.05
C LEU A 247 -6.46 3.53 -4.10
N GLY A 248 -5.44 2.98 -4.75
CA GLY A 248 -4.63 3.73 -5.74
C GLY A 248 -5.37 3.88 -7.08
N VAL A 249 -6.22 2.90 -7.43
CA VAL A 249 -7.19 3.02 -8.53
C VAL A 249 -8.08 4.28 -8.38
N ILE A 250 -8.41 4.70 -7.15
CA ILE A 250 -9.25 5.89 -6.89
C ILE A 250 -8.55 7.18 -7.30
N ALA A 251 -7.25 7.30 -6.99
CA ALA A 251 -6.50 8.53 -7.25
C ALA A 251 -6.36 8.81 -8.75
N ILE A 252 -6.33 7.76 -9.59
CA ILE A 252 -6.07 7.90 -11.03
C ILE A 252 -7.35 7.92 -11.87
N VAL A 253 -8.42 7.25 -11.44
CA VAL A 253 -9.75 7.40 -12.05
C VAL A 253 -10.24 8.86 -11.97
N LEU A 254 -9.93 9.56 -10.88
CA LEU A 254 -10.19 11.00 -10.73
C LEU A 254 -9.43 11.85 -11.77
N ILE A 255 -8.23 11.42 -12.19
CA ILE A 255 -7.40 12.20 -13.12
C ILE A 255 -7.90 12.07 -14.58
N ILE A 256 -8.37 10.90 -15.01
CA ILE A 256 -9.05 10.76 -16.31
C ILE A 256 -10.36 11.58 -16.32
N ALA A 257 -11.07 11.62 -15.18
CA ALA A 257 -12.33 12.35 -15.07
C ALA A 257 -12.14 13.87 -15.28
N LEU A 258 -11.04 14.46 -14.82
CA LEU A 258 -10.83 15.92 -14.86
C LEU A 258 -10.56 16.49 -16.27
N SER A 259 -10.51 15.65 -17.29
CA SER A 259 -10.02 16.02 -18.63
C SER A 259 -11.10 16.04 -19.69
N GLY A 260 -12.34 15.70 -19.33
CA GLY A 260 -13.53 15.74 -20.19
C GLY A 260 -14.17 17.13 -20.30
N GLY A 261 -13.39 18.18 -20.59
CA GLY A 261 -13.91 19.54 -20.68
C GLY A 261 -13.24 20.39 -21.76
N ASP A 262 -13.68 20.21 -23.02
CA ASP A 262 -13.99 21.28 -23.99
C ASP A 262 -14.16 20.69 -25.41
N ASP A 263 -15.39 20.29 -25.74
CA ASP A 263 -15.82 20.19 -27.14
C ASP A 263 -16.31 21.57 -27.60
N ASP A 264 -15.43 22.35 -28.22
CA ASP A 264 -15.82 23.41 -29.19
C ASP A 264 -14.63 23.93 -30.02
N LYS A 265 -14.24 23.16 -31.06
CA LYS A 265 -14.00 23.67 -32.42
C LYS A 265 -13.71 22.55 -33.42
N SER A 266 -14.64 22.37 -34.35
CA SER A 266 -14.45 21.70 -35.63
C SER A 266 -13.19 22.21 -36.34
N ALA A 267 -12.28 21.29 -36.68
CA ALA A 267 -11.33 21.51 -37.75
C ALA A 267 -11.93 20.90 -39.03
N ASP A 268 -12.31 21.76 -39.96
CA ASP A 268 -12.70 21.41 -41.32
C ASP A 268 -11.55 20.66 -42.02
N ASP A 269 -11.81 19.43 -42.44
CA ASP A 269 -10.96 18.67 -43.35
C ASP A 269 -11.03 19.28 -44.76
N GLN A 270 -10.08 20.18 -45.05
CA GLN A 270 -9.92 20.71 -46.40
C GLN A 270 -9.16 19.69 -47.26
N SER A 271 -9.94 18.83 -47.92
CA SER A 271 -9.50 17.97 -49.02
C SER A 271 -8.70 18.76 -50.06
N SER A 272 -7.41 18.47 -50.17
CA SER A 272 -6.57 18.87 -51.31
C SER A 272 -6.22 17.64 -52.14
N THR A 273 -7.05 17.43 -53.16
CA THR A 273 -6.82 16.53 -54.30
C THR A 273 -5.46 16.82 -54.93
N THR A 274 -4.53 15.86 -54.91
CA THR A 274 -3.46 15.76 -55.91
C THR A 274 -3.42 14.35 -56.46
N SER A 275 -3.75 14.23 -57.74
CA SER A 275 -3.75 12.98 -58.49
C SER A 275 -2.34 12.62 -59.01
N GLN A 276 -2.04 11.32 -58.88
CA GLN A 276 -1.21 10.46 -59.75
C GLN A 276 0.29 10.76 -59.92
N THR A 277 1.13 9.77 -59.59
CA THR A 277 1.69 8.80 -60.58
C THR A 277 2.47 7.69 -59.88
N SER A 278 2.28 6.47 -60.36
CA SER A 278 2.94 5.22 -59.96
C SER A 278 4.46 5.31 -59.96
N ASP A 279 5.11 4.69 -58.99
CA ASP A 279 6.18 3.73 -59.27
C ASP A 279 6.45 2.84 -58.06
N THR A 280 6.50 1.54 -58.35
CA THR A 280 6.81 0.44 -57.45
C THR A 280 8.27 0.50 -57.03
N VAL A 281 8.52 0.69 -55.74
CA VAL A 281 9.80 0.33 -55.09
C VAL A 281 9.45 -0.46 -53.84
N GLU A 282 9.80 -1.74 -53.85
CA GLU A 282 9.90 -2.56 -52.63
C GLU A 282 11.03 -1.97 -51.77
N THR A 283 10.67 -1.04 -50.89
CA THR A 283 11.53 -0.64 -49.79
C THR A 283 11.12 -1.46 -48.58
N SER A 284 11.95 -2.44 -48.21
CA SER A 284 11.90 -3.05 -46.90
C SER A 284 12.34 -2.00 -45.87
N ASP A 285 11.39 -1.16 -45.45
CA ASP A 285 11.58 -0.30 -44.29
C ASP A 285 11.68 -1.19 -43.06
N THR A 286 12.92 -1.43 -42.66
CA THR A 286 13.21 -1.87 -41.30
C THR A 286 12.94 -0.65 -40.43
N VAL A 287 11.69 -0.51 -40.00
CA VAL A 287 11.29 0.47 -38.98
C VAL A 287 12.16 0.17 -37.77
N THR A 288 13.21 0.95 -37.60
CA THR A 288 13.98 0.98 -36.37
C THR A 288 13.08 1.71 -35.38
N THR A 289 12.22 0.95 -34.72
CA THR A 289 11.44 1.42 -33.59
C THR A 289 12.42 1.92 -32.55
N ASP A 290 12.29 3.19 -32.15
CA ASP A 290 12.96 3.76 -30.99
C ASP A 290 12.78 2.81 -29.79
N PRO A 291 13.71 2.75 -28.82
CA PRO A 291 13.62 1.76 -27.76
C PRO A 291 12.34 2.02 -26.97
N ALA A 292 11.40 1.10 -27.12
CA ALA A 292 10.17 1.03 -26.38
C ALA A 292 10.43 1.21 -24.87
N LEU A 293 9.62 2.05 -24.21
CA LEU A 293 9.70 2.25 -22.77
C LEU A 293 9.65 0.89 -22.06
N THR A 294 10.70 0.59 -21.29
CA THR A 294 10.73 -0.55 -20.37
C THR A 294 10.59 -0.01 -18.97
N LEU A 295 9.59 -0.49 -18.24
CA LEU A 295 9.43 -0.19 -16.83
C LEU A 295 9.86 -1.39 -16.00
N GLN A 296 10.47 -1.08 -14.87
CA GLN A 296 10.89 -2.04 -13.86
C GLN A 296 10.21 -1.65 -12.55
N GLY A 297 9.42 -2.57 -12.01
CA GLY A 297 8.84 -2.45 -10.68
C GLY A 297 9.54 -3.39 -9.69
N ASN A 298 8.92 -3.59 -8.53
CA ASN A 298 9.49 -4.49 -7.52
C ASN A 298 9.28 -5.95 -7.90
N GLY A 299 10.32 -6.59 -8.47
CA GLY A 299 10.31 -8.01 -8.82
C GLY A 299 9.75 -8.32 -10.22
N TYR A 300 9.64 -7.32 -11.09
CA TYR A 300 9.20 -7.51 -12.47
C TYR A 300 9.64 -6.40 -13.41
N SER A 301 9.60 -6.68 -14.71
CA SER A 301 9.72 -5.68 -15.77
C SER A 301 8.77 -5.97 -16.93
N TYR A 302 8.42 -4.92 -17.69
CA TYR A 302 7.55 -5.01 -18.86
C TYR A 302 7.86 -3.89 -19.86
N GLN A 303 7.42 -4.05 -21.12
CA GLN A 303 7.76 -3.16 -22.21
C GLN A 303 6.51 -2.69 -22.98
N PHE A 304 6.51 -1.42 -23.36
CA PHE A 304 5.46 -0.80 -24.18
C PHE A 304 5.73 -0.97 -25.68
N PRO A 305 4.72 -0.86 -26.56
CA PRO A 305 4.92 -1.09 -27.99
C PRO A 305 5.68 0.05 -28.71
N ASN A 306 5.71 1.25 -28.14
CA ASN A 306 6.30 2.44 -28.75
C ASN A 306 6.78 3.46 -27.69
N ASP A 307 7.35 4.56 -28.16
CA ASP A 307 7.98 5.65 -27.40
C ASP A 307 7.00 6.74 -26.92
N ASP A 308 5.73 6.65 -27.33
CA ASP A 308 4.65 7.54 -26.89
C ASP A 308 4.31 7.38 -25.41
N TRP A 309 4.71 6.25 -24.80
CA TRP A 309 4.48 5.98 -23.38
C TRP A 309 5.49 6.70 -22.50
N LYS A 310 5.00 7.25 -21.39
CA LYS A 310 5.82 7.87 -20.34
C LYS A 310 5.63 7.13 -19.03
N ASP A 311 6.72 7.03 -18.28
CA ASP A 311 6.68 6.69 -16.87
C ASP A 311 6.15 7.90 -16.10
N LEU A 312 5.01 7.73 -15.45
CA LEU A 312 4.36 8.76 -14.64
C LEU A 312 4.41 8.42 -13.15
N THR A 313 5.23 7.46 -12.75
CA THR A 313 5.29 6.95 -11.38
C THR A 313 5.68 8.05 -10.39
N ALA A 314 6.72 8.82 -10.72
CA ALA A 314 7.15 9.93 -9.86
C ALA A 314 6.16 11.11 -9.83
N ASP A 315 5.36 11.26 -10.89
CA ASP A 315 4.40 12.37 -11.05
C ASP A 315 3.02 12.04 -10.46
N THR A 316 2.80 10.79 -10.06
CA THR A 316 1.53 10.31 -9.53
C THR A 316 1.59 10.29 -8.00
N PRO A 317 0.74 11.06 -7.31
CA PRO A 317 0.69 11.03 -5.85
C PRO A 317 0.27 9.64 -5.34
N ASP A 318 1.21 8.91 -4.75
CA ASP A 318 0.90 7.64 -4.11
C ASP A 318 0.30 7.87 -2.71
N THR A 319 -1.02 7.92 -2.67
CA THR A 319 -1.77 8.10 -1.41
C THR A 319 -1.92 6.80 -0.61
N THR A 320 -1.57 5.65 -1.20
CA THR A 320 -1.79 4.32 -0.62
C THR A 320 -0.49 3.66 -0.17
N GLY A 321 0.64 4.06 -0.73
CA GLY A 321 1.92 3.37 -0.58
C GLY A 321 1.97 2.05 -1.35
N THR A 322 1.05 1.82 -2.30
CA THR A 322 0.95 0.57 -3.06
C THR A 322 1.22 0.75 -4.55
N ILE A 323 1.34 1.99 -5.04
CA ILE A 323 1.62 2.21 -6.46
C ILE A 323 3.09 1.85 -6.70
N ASP A 324 3.30 0.84 -7.55
CA ASP A 324 4.65 0.39 -7.94
C ASP A 324 5.09 1.11 -9.20
N THR A 325 4.32 0.96 -10.28
CA THR A 325 4.58 1.63 -11.55
C THR A 325 3.29 2.17 -12.17
N ILE A 326 3.39 3.29 -12.89
CA ILE A 326 2.30 3.79 -13.72
C ILE A 326 2.85 4.43 -14.99
N ALA A 327 2.18 4.15 -16.11
CA ALA A 327 2.49 4.74 -17.39
C ALA A 327 1.24 5.03 -18.21
N ALA A 328 1.37 6.02 -19.08
CA ALA A 328 0.32 6.43 -19.99
C ALA A 328 0.93 6.96 -21.31
N PRO A 329 0.18 6.94 -22.42
CA PRO A 329 0.56 7.66 -23.62
C PRO A 329 0.45 9.18 -23.40
N GLY A 330 1.54 9.90 -23.66
CA GLY A 330 1.67 11.35 -23.44
C GLY A 330 2.25 11.74 -22.09
N ASP A 331 2.34 13.04 -21.82
CA ASP A 331 3.09 13.59 -20.67
C ASP A 331 2.26 13.72 -19.38
N SER A 332 0.98 13.34 -19.39
CA SER A 332 0.14 13.42 -18.19
C SER A 332 -1.04 12.45 -18.23
N LEU A 333 -1.47 12.01 -17.04
CA LEU A 333 -2.65 11.17 -16.87
C LEU A 333 -3.96 11.90 -17.25
N THR A 334 -3.99 13.24 -17.18
CA THR A 334 -5.19 14.00 -17.53
C THR A 334 -5.43 13.92 -19.03
N THR A 335 -4.41 14.20 -19.84
CA THR A 335 -4.55 14.23 -21.30
C THR A 335 -4.43 12.86 -21.96
N ALA A 336 -4.06 11.81 -21.20
CA ALA A 336 -3.82 10.49 -21.75
C ALA A 336 -5.12 9.79 -22.18
N ARG A 337 -5.02 9.01 -23.26
CA ARG A 337 -6.09 8.15 -23.76
C ARG A 337 -6.49 7.03 -22.78
N GLY A 338 -5.57 6.66 -21.90
CA GLY A 338 -5.73 5.66 -20.85
C GLY A 338 -4.43 5.53 -20.07
N ASN A 339 -4.37 4.63 -19.09
CA ASN A 339 -3.14 4.33 -18.35
C ASN A 339 -3.05 2.84 -18.02
N ILE A 340 -1.83 2.41 -17.71
CA ILE A 340 -1.52 1.11 -17.10
C ILE A 340 -0.82 1.39 -15.78
N LEU A 341 -1.41 0.89 -14.69
CA LEU A 341 -0.89 0.99 -13.34
C LEU A 341 -0.67 -0.40 -12.76
N VAL A 342 0.38 -0.56 -11.98
CA VAL A 342 0.64 -1.73 -11.16
C VAL A 342 0.64 -1.31 -9.71
N GLU A 343 -0.20 -1.96 -8.92
CA GLU A 343 -0.14 -1.90 -7.47
C GLU A 343 0.45 -3.19 -6.91
N SER A 344 1.32 -3.09 -5.92
CA SER A 344 1.89 -4.24 -5.21
C SER A 344 1.63 -4.16 -3.70
N SER A 345 1.49 -5.34 -3.09
CA SER A 345 1.45 -5.50 -1.64
C SER A 345 1.86 -6.92 -1.27
N SER A 346 2.11 -7.20 0.02
CA SER A 346 2.36 -8.58 0.43
C SER A 346 1.17 -9.49 0.12
N ALA A 347 1.44 -10.72 -0.32
CA ALA A 347 0.48 -11.80 -0.44
C ALA A 347 0.25 -12.53 0.89
N PHE A 348 0.98 -12.19 1.96
CA PHE A 348 0.86 -12.79 3.30
C PHE A 348 0.92 -14.32 3.30
N GLY A 349 1.76 -14.89 2.43
CA GLY A 349 1.94 -16.33 2.28
C GLY A 349 0.85 -17.03 1.47
N VAL A 350 -0.12 -16.31 0.90
CA VAL A 350 -1.02 -16.83 -0.13
C VAL A 350 -0.22 -17.05 -1.41
N THR A 351 -0.40 -18.21 -2.04
CA THR A 351 0.30 -18.56 -3.29
C THR A 351 -0.64 -18.71 -4.49
N ASP A 352 -1.93 -18.88 -4.24
CA ASP A 352 -2.96 -19.00 -5.27
C ASP A 352 -3.81 -17.73 -5.29
N PRO A 353 -3.80 -16.95 -6.39
CA PRO A 353 -4.61 -15.73 -6.49
C PRO A 353 -6.12 -16.00 -6.30
N ALA A 354 -6.60 -17.23 -6.55
CA ALA A 354 -8.01 -17.58 -6.34
C ALA A 354 -8.44 -17.46 -4.88
N GLU A 355 -7.51 -17.61 -3.92
CA GLU A 355 -7.83 -17.52 -2.49
C GLU A 355 -8.14 -16.09 -2.02
N ILE A 356 -7.65 -15.08 -2.75
CA ILE A 356 -7.80 -13.65 -2.41
C ILE A 356 -8.59 -12.86 -3.47
N ALA A 357 -9.00 -13.50 -4.56
CA ALA A 357 -9.68 -12.83 -5.68
C ALA A 357 -10.98 -12.13 -5.28
N GLU A 358 -11.81 -12.74 -4.43
CA GLU A 358 -13.09 -12.14 -4.04
C GLU A 358 -12.90 -10.88 -3.18
N ASP A 359 -11.90 -10.88 -2.30
CA ASP A 359 -11.57 -9.70 -1.50
C ASP A 359 -10.98 -8.58 -2.36
N TRP A 360 -10.07 -8.93 -3.28
CA TRP A 360 -9.54 -8.00 -4.27
C TRP A 360 -10.65 -7.38 -5.14
N LYS A 361 -11.58 -8.17 -5.67
CA LYS A 361 -12.75 -7.67 -6.45
C LYS A 361 -13.60 -6.70 -5.65
N ARG A 362 -13.93 -7.06 -4.41
CA ARG A 362 -14.73 -6.21 -3.51
C ARG A 362 -14.08 -4.84 -3.31
N LEU A 363 -12.76 -4.80 -3.24
CA LEU A 363 -12.02 -3.58 -3.04
C LEU A 363 -11.89 -2.76 -4.31
N LEU A 364 -11.61 -3.40 -5.44
CA LEU A 364 -11.57 -2.78 -6.77
C LEU A 364 -12.88 -2.05 -7.14
N THR A 365 -14.00 -2.51 -6.58
CA THR A 365 -15.36 -2.02 -6.86
C THR A 365 -15.89 -1.06 -5.80
N SER A 366 -15.21 -0.96 -4.65
CA SER A 366 -15.68 -0.21 -3.48
C SER A 366 -15.86 1.28 -3.74
N SER A 367 -15.08 1.85 -4.67
CA SER A 367 -15.06 3.27 -5.01
C SER A 367 -15.87 3.63 -6.24
N THR A 368 -16.03 2.69 -7.18
CA THR A 368 -16.69 2.94 -8.47
C THR A 368 -18.17 2.59 -8.45
N GLY A 369 -18.60 1.71 -7.53
CA GLY A 369 -19.94 1.11 -7.55
C GLY A 369 -20.19 0.20 -8.76
N ALA A 370 -19.17 -0.04 -9.60
CA ALA A 370 -19.26 -0.89 -10.76
C ALA A 370 -19.39 -2.36 -10.34
N THR A 371 -20.13 -3.14 -11.14
CA THR A 371 -20.16 -4.60 -10.95
C THR A 371 -19.02 -5.23 -11.74
N PRO A 372 -18.10 -5.97 -11.09
CA PRO A 372 -16.99 -6.58 -11.78
C PRO A 372 -17.50 -7.77 -12.60
N THR A 373 -17.01 -7.91 -13.83
CA THR A 373 -17.27 -9.06 -14.70
C THR A 373 -16.02 -9.90 -14.79
N ASP A 374 -16.10 -11.17 -14.40
CA ASP A 374 -14.98 -12.11 -14.53
C ASP A 374 -14.64 -12.34 -16.01
N ILE A 375 -13.37 -12.13 -16.38
CA ILE A 375 -12.86 -12.38 -17.74
C ILE A 375 -11.96 -13.63 -17.80
N GLY A 376 -11.97 -14.45 -16.74
CA GLY A 376 -11.26 -15.72 -16.65
C GLY A 376 -9.82 -15.57 -16.15
N THR A 377 -9.01 -16.59 -16.44
CA THR A 377 -7.60 -16.62 -16.07
C THR A 377 -6.70 -16.34 -17.28
N ARG A 378 -5.52 -15.78 -17.02
CA ARG A 378 -4.46 -15.54 -18.01
C ARG A 378 -3.10 -15.97 -17.45
N ASP A 379 -2.18 -16.37 -18.31
CA ASP A 379 -0.76 -16.51 -17.96
C ASP A 379 -0.04 -15.18 -18.20
N ILE A 380 0.63 -14.64 -17.17
CA ILE A 380 1.43 -13.41 -17.26
C ILE A 380 2.84 -13.78 -16.79
N GLY A 381 3.80 -13.83 -17.71
CA GLY A 381 5.18 -14.22 -17.42
C GLY A 381 5.31 -15.63 -16.80
N GLY A 382 4.42 -16.58 -17.11
CA GLY A 382 4.42 -17.92 -16.49
C GLY A 382 3.69 -18.02 -15.14
N LYS A 383 3.03 -16.94 -14.69
CA LYS A 383 2.20 -16.91 -13.47
C LYS A 383 0.72 -16.86 -13.85
N THR A 384 -0.10 -17.60 -13.11
CA THR A 384 -1.55 -17.55 -13.27
C THR A 384 -2.09 -16.22 -12.71
N ALA A 385 -2.89 -15.54 -13.51
CA ALA A 385 -3.56 -14.30 -13.20
C ALA A 385 -5.09 -14.47 -13.23
N ILE A 386 -5.82 -13.79 -12.34
CA ILE A 386 -7.28 -13.74 -12.36
C ILE A 386 -7.72 -12.37 -12.87
N GLY A 387 -8.47 -12.35 -13.97
CA GLY A 387 -8.89 -11.12 -14.63
C GLY A 387 -10.32 -10.72 -14.32
N VAL A 388 -10.54 -9.41 -14.17
CA VAL A 388 -11.88 -8.80 -14.14
C VAL A 388 -11.95 -7.56 -15.03
N GLU A 389 -13.16 -7.27 -15.50
CA GLU A 389 -13.52 -6.09 -16.27
C GLU A 389 -14.53 -5.26 -15.48
N LEU A 390 -14.35 -3.94 -15.46
CA LEU A 390 -15.28 -2.97 -14.87
C LEU A 390 -15.65 -1.93 -15.93
N LYS A 391 -16.93 -1.59 -15.99
CA LYS A 391 -17.47 -0.53 -16.84
C LYS A 391 -18.39 0.34 -16.02
N TRP A 392 -18.15 1.64 -16.03
CA TRP A 392 -18.98 2.64 -15.36
C TRP A 392 -18.85 3.99 -16.06
N THR A 393 -19.74 4.91 -15.70
CA THR A 393 -19.65 6.32 -16.08
C THR A 393 -19.28 7.09 -14.81
N ASN A 394 -18.22 7.90 -14.85
CA ASN A 394 -17.80 8.70 -13.70
C ASN A 394 -18.62 9.99 -13.58
N ASP A 395 -18.35 10.79 -12.55
CA ASP A 395 -19.08 12.03 -12.27
C ASP A 395 -18.95 13.10 -13.37
N ASN A 396 -18.00 12.94 -14.29
CA ASN A 396 -17.76 13.83 -15.43
C ASN A 396 -18.35 13.28 -16.74
N ASP A 397 -19.33 12.37 -16.67
CA ASP A 397 -20.00 11.72 -17.81
C ASP A 397 -19.03 10.99 -18.75
N PHE A 398 -17.88 10.58 -18.22
CA PHE A 398 -16.89 9.82 -18.97
C PHE A 398 -17.10 8.33 -18.75
N ASP A 399 -17.37 7.60 -19.83
CA ASP A 399 -17.50 6.15 -19.85
C ASP A 399 -16.12 5.48 -19.70
N VAL A 400 -15.82 5.01 -18.49
CA VAL A 400 -14.59 4.31 -18.16
C VAL A 400 -14.75 2.81 -18.41
N HIS A 401 -13.71 2.23 -18.99
CA HIS A 401 -13.47 0.80 -19.13
C HIS A 401 -12.16 0.46 -18.41
N GLN A 402 -12.24 -0.41 -17.41
CA GLN A 402 -11.09 -0.88 -16.66
C GLN A 402 -10.95 -2.40 -16.80
N ILE A 403 -9.73 -2.88 -17.04
CA ILE A 403 -9.39 -4.29 -17.04
C ILE A 403 -8.27 -4.48 -16.03
N ALA A 404 -8.46 -5.37 -15.07
CA ALA A 404 -7.48 -5.63 -14.02
C ALA A 404 -7.16 -7.13 -13.91
N TYR A 405 -5.90 -7.45 -13.62
CA TYR A 405 -5.41 -8.80 -13.37
C TYR A 405 -4.74 -8.87 -12.00
N LEU A 406 -5.17 -9.83 -11.18
CA LEU A 406 -4.53 -10.19 -9.91
C LEU A 406 -3.53 -11.32 -10.14
N VAL A 407 -2.27 -11.11 -9.78
CA VAL A 407 -1.19 -12.09 -9.88
C VAL A 407 -0.48 -12.21 -8.52
N ILE A 408 0.02 -13.39 -8.19
CA ILE A 408 0.92 -13.59 -7.05
C ILE A 408 2.28 -14.03 -7.60
N SER A 409 3.35 -13.36 -7.17
CA SER A 409 4.73 -13.72 -7.47
C SER A 409 5.58 -13.57 -6.22
N GLY A 410 6.33 -14.61 -5.85
CA GLY A 410 7.08 -14.64 -4.59
C GLY A 410 6.19 -14.46 -3.35
N GLU A 411 6.50 -13.45 -2.54
CA GLU A 411 5.76 -13.11 -1.32
C GLU A 411 4.73 -11.98 -1.52
N ASP A 412 4.58 -11.51 -2.76
CA ASP A 412 3.80 -10.32 -3.12
C ASP A 412 2.63 -10.66 -4.06
N GLN A 413 1.57 -9.88 -3.93
CA GLN A 413 0.44 -9.82 -4.85
C GLN A 413 0.52 -8.53 -5.67
N TYR A 414 0.12 -8.61 -6.93
CA TYR A 414 0.15 -7.52 -7.90
C TYR A 414 -1.23 -7.35 -8.52
N SER A 415 -1.72 -6.11 -8.57
CA SER A 415 -2.92 -5.71 -9.31
C SER A 415 -2.49 -4.90 -10.52
N ILE A 416 -2.47 -5.53 -11.69
CA ILE A 416 -2.09 -4.91 -12.96
C ILE A 416 -3.38 -4.38 -13.60
N THR A 417 -3.51 -3.07 -13.74
CA THR A 417 -4.77 -2.42 -14.13
C THR A 417 -4.56 -1.52 -15.34
N ALA A 418 -5.40 -1.68 -16.36
CA ALA A 418 -5.56 -0.74 -17.45
C ALA A 418 -6.87 0.02 -17.31
N SER A 419 -6.85 1.35 -17.41
CA SER A 419 -8.03 2.23 -17.40
C SER A 419 -8.07 3.07 -18.66
N PHE A 420 -9.18 3.05 -19.40
CA PHE A 420 -9.33 3.73 -20.69
C PHE A 420 -10.80 4.00 -21.03
N ARG A 421 -11.08 4.67 -22.16
CA ARG A 421 -12.46 4.96 -22.60
C ARG A 421 -13.20 3.70 -23.06
N GLN A 422 -14.48 3.56 -22.73
CA GLN A 422 -15.31 2.50 -23.30
C GLN A 422 -15.34 2.59 -24.84
N GLY A 423 -15.29 1.42 -25.48
CA GLY A 423 -15.22 1.29 -26.95
C GLY A 423 -13.81 1.39 -27.53
N ASP A 424 -12.80 1.69 -26.72
CA ASP A 424 -11.42 1.78 -27.18
C ASP A 424 -10.72 0.41 -27.21
N SER A 425 -10.97 -0.35 -28.28
CA SER A 425 -10.34 -1.66 -28.48
C SER A 425 -8.83 -1.59 -28.68
N GLY A 426 -8.32 -0.50 -29.27
CA GLY A 426 -6.89 -0.35 -29.53
C GLY A 426 -6.06 -0.21 -28.26
N PHE A 427 -6.60 0.43 -27.22
CA PHE A 427 -5.94 0.46 -25.92
C PHE A 427 -5.93 -0.92 -25.25
N LYS A 428 -7.05 -1.66 -25.35
CA LYS A 428 -7.10 -3.06 -24.85
C LYS A 428 -6.06 -3.95 -25.53
N ASP A 429 -5.93 -3.88 -26.85
CA ASP A 429 -4.93 -4.68 -27.58
C ASP A 429 -3.50 -4.30 -27.16
N THR A 430 -3.27 -3.01 -26.91
CA THR A 430 -1.98 -2.52 -26.39
C THR A 430 -1.71 -3.08 -24.99
N TYR A 431 -2.71 -3.07 -24.11
CA TYR A 431 -2.59 -3.64 -22.77
C TYR A 431 -2.29 -5.14 -22.83
N ASP A 432 -3.01 -5.90 -23.66
CA ASP A 432 -2.74 -7.32 -23.87
C ASP A 432 -1.30 -7.57 -24.35
N GLY A 433 -0.80 -6.72 -25.26
CA GLY A 433 0.59 -6.77 -25.72
C GLY A 433 1.61 -6.48 -24.61
N VAL A 434 1.33 -5.51 -23.74
CA VAL A 434 2.18 -5.22 -22.56
C VAL A 434 2.26 -6.42 -21.64
N LEU A 435 1.12 -7.07 -21.33
CA LEU A 435 1.08 -8.27 -20.49
C LEU A 435 1.91 -9.44 -21.08
N ASP A 436 2.02 -9.52 -22.40
CA ASP A 436 2.82 -10.56 -23.08
C ASP A 436 4.34 -10.31 -22.98
N THR A 437 4.76 -9.10 -22.63
CA THR A 437 6.19 -8.75 -22.42
C THR A 437 6.67 -8.96 -20.99
N TRP A 438 5.78 -9.37 -20.07
CA TRP A 438 6.05 -9.41 -18.64
C TRP A 438 7.13 -10.42 -18.27
N VAL A 439 8.10 -9.98 -17.46
CA VAL A 439 9.16 -10.82 -16.91
C VAL A 439 9.18 -10.66 -15.40
N TRP A 440 9.11 -11.77 -14.66
CA TRP A 440 9.29 -11.79 -13.21
C TRP A 440 10.76 -11.93 -12.84
N GLU A 441 11.20 -11.14 -11.88
CA GLU A 441 12.56 -11.16 -11.32
C GLU A 441 12.47 -11.85 -9.93
N GLU A 442 12.64 -13.17 -9.92
CA GLU A 442 12.62 -14.01 -8.69
C GLU A 442 14.01 -14.31 -8.12
#